data_AF-A0A522CD31-F1
#
_entry.id   AF-A0A522CD31-F1
#
_cell.length_a   1.000
_cell.length_b   1.000
_cell.length_c   1.000
_cell.angle_alpha   90.00
_cell.angle_beta   90.00
_cell.angle_gamma   90.00
#
_symmetry.space_group_name_H-M   'P 1'
#
loop_
_entity.id
_entity.type
_entity.pdbx_description
1 polymer ?
#
loop_
_entity_poly.entity_id
_entity_poly.type
_entity_poly.pdbx_seq_one_letter_code
_entity_poly.pdbx_strand_id
1 'polypeptide(L)'
;GLVGQRQHRVGVRMVNAQRCNLMDASAPNPSVETLLHAFLPHKFIDHTHANAVLALSDQPDGIAICRDLYGDEMAIVDYVMPGFRLAKAAAEAHAKQPDVQGLILHKHGIFSFGETAEEAYERMIRMVTRAEERIARVSVAVPAAAPVAAAPAAEVLPLLRGALAQQLGDGRHQRWIASLRNGPAALAFVGRADLQQAAWSGVITPDHGIRIKNRPLVLSRPQPGALADWEADTAQRLDAYAADYRAYFERQNARVGGGRKQLDALPRVLLVPGVGVVAFGKSKADAEIAADLAETTITTLNWAEAVGRFEPLSEDHLFDMEYWPLEQAKLGKAAEAPLARQVVLVTGGAGAIGAATAKLFARHGAEVVVLDLDGEAAQAVAKSCGRHALGLACDVTDPAAVRAAFDAACLRFGGVDIVVSNAGAAWEGAIATLDDAVLRRSFELNFFSHQGVAQNAVRVMKAQGSGGALLFNVSKQAVNPGANFGAYGTSKAATLLLARQYALEHGADGIRVNAVNADRIRSGLLTEKMIASRASSRGLSEHDYMRGNLLQQEVTAEDVALAFVHQALEMKTTGGVTTVDGGNIAAALR
;
A
#
# COMPACT_ATOMS: atom_id res chain seq x y z
N GLY A 1 -16.01 31.32 15.96
CA GLY A 1 -16.84 30.43 16.79
C GLY A 1 -18.18 30.09 16.17
N LEU A 2 -19.19 30.98 16.28
CA LEU A 2 -20.59 30.70 15.91
C LEU A 2 -20.86 30.50 14.41
N VAL A 3 -20.16 31.21 13.53
CA VAL A 3 -20.31 31.06 12.07
C VAL A 3 -19.76 29.71 11.58
N GLY A 4 -18.60 29.28 12.11
CA GLY A 4 -18.01 27.98 11.79
C GLY A 4 -18.83 26.79 12.29
N GLN A 5 -19.45 26.90 13.48
CA GLN A 5 -20.38 25.87 13.98
C GLN A 5 -21.69 25.80 13.16
N ARG A 6 -22.23 26.94 12.71
CA ARG A 6 -23.37 26.96 11.78
C ARG A 6 -23.01 26.33 10.44
N GLN A 7 -21.85 26.66 9.87
CA GLN A 7 -21.39 26.07 8.60
C GLN A 7 -21.14 24.56 8.72
N HIS A 8 -20.55 24.09 9.81
CA HIS A 8 -20.36 22.65 10.04
C HIS A 8 -21.71 21.91 10.12
N ARG A 9 -22.69 22.47 10.85
CA ARG A 9 -24.06 21.90 10.92
C ARG A 9 -24.77 21.93 9.57
N VAL A 10 -24.58 22.97 8.76
CA VAL A 10 -25.12 23.07 7.40
C VAL A 10 -24.47 22.03 6.48
N GLY A 11 -23.15 21.88 6.53
CA GLY A 11 -22.42 20.90 5.74
C GLY A 11 -22.80 19.45 6.05
N VAL A 12 -22.96 19.09 7.33
CA VAL A 12 -23.41 17.75 7.73
C VAL A 12 -24.84 17.47 7.28
N ARG A 13 -25.75 18.44 7.41
CA ARG A 13 -27.13 18.31 6.92
C ARG A 13 -27.19 18.19 5.39
N MET A 14 -26.33 18.93 4.69
CA MET A 14 -26.20 18.87 3.23
C MET A 14 -25.75 17.49 2.77
N VAL A 15 -24.68 16.93 3.34
CA VAL A 15 -24.20 15.58 2.97
C VAL A 15 -25.26 14.52 3.28
N ASN A 16 -25.99 14.67 4.39
CA ASN A 16 -27.11 13.77 4.68
C ASN A 16 -28.21 13.86 3.61
N ALA A 17 -28.59 15.07 3.21
CA ALA A 17 -29.56 15.28 2.14
C ALA A 17 -29.09 14.69 0.80
N GLN A 18 -27.83 14.88 0.43
CA GLN A 18 -27.25 14.26 -0.78
C GLN A 18 -27.33 12.73 -0.73
N ARG A 19 -26.94 12.12 0.40
CA ARG A 19 -27.02 10.65 0.59
C ARG A 19 -28.44 10.12 0.52
N CYS A 20 -29.42 10.82 1.08
CA CYS A 20 -30.83 10.43 1.03
C CYS A 20 -31.42 10.47 -0.39
N ASN A 21 -30.78 11.16 -1.33
CA ASN A 21 -31.22 11.29 -2.72
C ASN A 21 -30.35 10.47 -3.70
N LEU A 22 -29.52 9.55 -3.19
CA LEU A 22 -28.80 8.61 -4.04
C LEU A 22 -29.77 7.65 -4.73
N MET A 23 -29.56 7.42 -6.03
CA MET A 23 -30.28 6.38 -6.78
C MET A 23 -29.88 4.97 -6.33
N ASP A 24 -28.65 4.81 -5.85
CA ASP A 24 -28.10 3.58 -5.28
C ASP A 24 -27.48 3.90 -3.91
N ALA A 25 -28.05 3.34 -2.84
CA ALA A 25 -27.60 3.57 -1.47
C ALA A 25 -26.19 2.99 -1.18
N SER A 26 -25.70 2.08 -2.01
CA SER A 26 -24.35 1.51 -1.93
C SER A 26 -23.29 2.36 -2.65
N ALA A 27 -23.71 3.36 -3.44
CA ALA A 27 -22.79 4.24 -4.14
C ALA A 27 -21.93 5.09 -3.18
N PRO A 28 -20.74 5.54 -3.64
CA PRO A 28 -19.94 6.50 -2.90
C PRO A 28 -20.72 7.78 -2.56
N ASN A 29 -20.24 8.53 -1.55
CA ASN A 29 -20.77 9.85 -1.28
C ASN A 29 -20.63 10.76 -2.53
N PRO A 30 -21.69 11.49 -2.93
CA PRO A 30 -21.56 12.54 -3.93
C PRO A 30 -20.56 13.60 -3.49
N SER A 31 -19.94 14.29 -4.44
CA SER A 31 -19.07 15.40 -4.10
C SER A 31 -19.87 16.56 -3.49
N VAL A 32 -19.21 17.41 -2.71
CA VAL A 32 -19.87 18.57 -2.08
C VAL A 32 -20.32 19.59 -3.14
N GLU A 33 -19.70 19.56 -4.32
CA GLU A 33 -20.04 20.33 -5.50
C GLU A 33 -21.35 19.86 -6.16
N THR A 34 -21.88 18.66 -5.87
CA THR A 34 -23.22 18.25 -6.38
C THR A 34 -24.33 19.25 -6.02
N LEU A 35 -24.12 20.07 -4.98
CA LEU A 35 -25.02 21.17 -4.62
C LEU A 35 -25.23 22.19 -5.77
N LEU A 36 -24.31 22.29 -6.73
CA LEU A 36 -24.46 23.15 -7.91
C LEU A 36 -25.74 22.89 -8.69
N HIS A 37 -26.22 21.64 -8.75
CA HIS A 37 -27.50 21.31 -9.38
C HIS A 37 -28.72 21.96 -8.71
N ALA A 38 -28.57 22.46 -7.48
CA ALA A 38 -29.64 23.20 -6.80
C ALA A 38 -29.66 24.69 -7.19
N PHE A 39 -28.59 25.22 -7.78
CA PHE A 39 -28.42 26.65 -8.03
C PHE A 39 -28.22 27.00 -9.50
N LEU A 40 -27.75 26.06 -10.32
CA LEU A 40 -27.61 26.22 -11.76
C LEU A 40 -28.79 25.55 -12.48
N PRO A 41 -29.30 26.15 -13.58
CA PRO A 41 -30.49 25.67 -14.26
C PRO A 41 -30.26 24.42 -15.13
N HIS A 42 -29.04 23.89 -15.15
CA HIS A 42 -28.62 22.83 -16.09
C HIS A 42 -28.86 21.43 -15.55
N LYS A 43 -29.34 20.54 -16.43
CA LYS A 43 -29.65 19.15 -16.09
C LYS A 43 -28.39 18.32 -15.84
N PHE A 44 -27.37 18.50 -16.69
CA PHE A 44 -26.08 17.83 -16.56
C PHE A 44 -24.98 18.84 -16.29
N ILE A 45 -24.19 18.58 -15.25
CA ILE A 45 -23.08 19.42 -14.81
C ILE A 45 -21.92 18.48 -14.55
N ASP A 46 -20.85 18.63 -15.33
CA ASP A 46 -19.61 17.89 -15.13
C ASP A 46 -18.61 18.77 -14.40
N HIS A 47 -17.85 18.15 -13.51
CA HIS A 47 -16.77 18.80 -12.77
C HIS A 47 -15.50 17.97 -12.86
N THR A 48 -14.40 18.61 -13.23
CA THR A 48 -13.09 17.97 -13.15
C THR A 48 -12.02 18.91 -12.59
N HIS A 49 -10.98 18.30 -12.05
CA HIS A 49 -9.73 18.93 -11.67
C HIS A 49 -8.67 18.68 -12.76
N ALA A 50 -8.96 19.05 -14.00
CA ALA A 50 -8.06 18.77 -15.12
C ALA A 50 -6.70 19.48 -14.97
N ASN A 51 -5.61 18.73 -15.05
CA ASN A 51 -4.23 19.24 -14.88
C ASN A 51 -3.91 20.42 -15.79
N ALA A 52 -4.37 20.39 -17.05
CA ALA A 52 -4.12 21.45 -18.00
C ALA A 52 -4.81 22.76 -17.60
N VAL A 53 -6.06 22.67 -17.12
CA VAL A 53 -6.79 23.84 -16.62
C VAL A 53 -6.10 24.38 -15.38
N LEU A 54 -5.75 23.51 -14.43
CA LEU A 54 -5.09 23.90 -13.18
C LEU A 54 -3.70 24.49 -13.41
N ALA A 55 -2.93 23.97 -14.37
CA ALA A 55 -1.64 24.53 -14.75
C ALA A 55 -1.74 25.97 -15.25
N LEU A 56 -2.86 26.36 -15.87
CA LEU A 56 -3.13 27.71 -16.32
C LEU A 56 -3.80 28.58 -15.25
N SER A 57 -4.76 28.02 -14.51
CA SER A 57 -5.51 28.78 -13.50
C SER A 57 -4.70 29.03 -12.24
N ASP A 58 -3.75 28.17 -11.90
CA ASP A 58 -3.04 28.21 -10.62
C ASP A 58 -1.75 29.02 -10.76
N GLN A 59 -1.86 30.16 -11.41
CA GLN A 59 -0.79 31.14 -11.61
C GLN A 59 -1.21 32.50 -11.04
N PRO A 60 -0.26 33.42 -10.73
CA PRO A 60 -0.59 34.74 -10.20
C PRO A 60 -1.54 35.55 -11.11
N ASP A 61 -1.43 35.36 -12.42
CA ASP A 61 -2.27 35.95 -13.47
C ASP A 61 -3.23 34.94 -14.09
N GLY A 62 -3.49 33.81 -13.42
CA GLY A 62 -4.28 32.69 -13.95
C GLY A 62 -5.68 33.08 -14.40
N ILE A 63 -6.32 34.07 -13.74
CA ILE A 63 -7.59 34.63 -14.21
C ILE A 63 -7.44 35.27 -15.59
N ALA A 64 -6.39 36.06 -15.83
CA ALA A 64 -6.15 36.70 -17.12
C ALA A 64 -5.84 35.65 -18.21
N ILE A 65 -5.04 34.64 -17.88
CA ILE A 65 -4.74 33.51 -18.77
C ILE A 65 -6.03 32.78 -19.17
N CYS A 66 -6.91 32.48 -18.21
CA CYS A 66 -8.17 31.81 -18.49
C CYS A 66 -9.14 32.69 -19.31
N ARG A 67 -9.15 34.03 -19.10
CA ARG A 67 -9.95 34.95 -19.95
C ARG A 67 -9.45 34.97 -21.39
N ASP A 68 -8.13 35.04 -21.58
CA ASP A 68 -7.50 34.97 -22.92
C ASP A 68 -7.83 33.65 -23.62
N LEU A 69 -7.76 32.54 -22.89
CA LEU A 69 -7.98 31.21 -23.47
C LEU A 69 -9.44 30.93 -23.80
N TYR A 70 -10.37 31.25 -22.89
CA TYR A 70 -11.77 30.81 -22.98
C TYR A 70 -12.74 31.89 -23.45
N GLY A 71 -12.37 33.17 -23.36
CA GLY A 71 -13.22 34.28 -23.76
C GLY A 71 -14.59 34.25 -23.07
N ASP A 72 -15.64 34.53 -23.84
CA ASP A 72 -17.02 34.59 -23.34
C ASP A 72 -17.72 33.21 -23.30
N GLU A 73 -17.04 32.12 -23.67
CA GLU A 73 -17.61 30.77 -23.60
C GLU A 73 -17.66 30.22 -22.17
N MET A 74 -16.83 30.74 -21.26
CA MET A 74 -16.70 30.28 -19.87
C MET A 74 -16.65 31.47 -18.90
N ALA A 75 -17.56 31.53 -17.93
CA ALA A 75 -17.45 32.53 -16.87
C ALA A 75 -16.39 32.11 -15.83
N ILE A 76 -15.66 33.08 -15.29
CA ILE A 76 -14.63 32.83 -14.27
C ILE A 76 -15.19 33.13 -12.88
N VAL A 77 -14.97 32.19 -11.97
CA VAL A 77 -15.30 32.31 -10.54
C VAL A 77 -13.99 32.44 -9.76
N ASP A 78 -13.87 33.50 -8.97
CA ASP A 78 -12.73 33.69 -8.06
C ASP A 78 -12.65 32.55 -7.05
N TYR A 79 -11.45 32.29 -6.53
CA TYR A 79 -11.25 31.22 -5.55
C TYR A 79 -12.15 31.44 -4.33
N VAL A 80 -12.95 30.42 -4.01
CA VAL A 80 -13.75 30.33 -2.80
C VAL A 80 -13.72 28.91 -2.27
N MET A 81 -13.88 28.76 -0.95
CA MET A 81 -13.91 27.45 -0.31
C MET A 81 -15.03 26.57 -0.93
N PRO A 82 -14.74 25.30 -1.27
CA PRO A 82 -15.71 24.40 -1.90
C PRO A 82 -17.02 24.18 -1.11
N GLY A 83 -18.02 23.61 -1.78
CA GLY A 83 -19.36 23.41 -1.21
C GLY A 83 -20.28 24.63 -1.34
N PHE A 84 -21.04 24.96 -0.29
CA PHE A 84 -22.14 25.95 -0.38
C PHE A 84 -21.72 27.35 -0.86
N ARG A 85 -20.53 27.83 -0.48
CA ARG A 85 -20.04 29.14 -0.92
C ARG A 85 -19.71 29.13 -2.41
N LEU A 86 -19.03 28.08 -2.87
CA LEU A 86 -18.73 27.87 -4.28
C LEU A 86 -20.00 27.75 -5.11
N ALA A 87 -20.99 26.98 -4.66
CA ALA A 87 -22.27 26.84 -5.38
C ALA A 87 -22.98 28.19 -5.56
N LYS A 88 -22.97 29.05 -4.54
CA LYS A 88 -23.53 30.41 -4.62
C LYS A 88 -22.73 31.31 -5.58
N ALA A 89 -21.40 31.28 -5.49
CA ALA A 89 -20.53 32.07 -6.36
C ALA A 89 -20.67 31.66 -7.84
N ALA A 90 -20.80 30.36 -8.11
CA ALA A 90 -21.07 29.81 -9.44
C ALA A 90 -22.42 30.30 -10.00
N ALA A 91 -23.46 30.32 -9.18
CA ALA A 91 -24.78 30.82 -9.57
C ALA A 91 -24.76 32.33 -9.87
N GLU A 92 -24.04 33.12 -9.05
CA GLU A 92 -23.86 34.55 -9.29
C GLU A 92 -23.05 34.83 -10.58
N ALA A 93 -22.07 34.00 -10.89
CA ALA A 93 -21.30 34.10 -12.14
C ALA A 93 -22.15 33.75 -13.36
N HIS A 94 -22.90 32.65 -13.30
CA HIS A 94 -23.83 32.24 -14.37
C HIS A 94 -24.93 33.28 -14.60
N ALA A 95 -25.53 33.83 -13.54
CA ALA A 95 -26.57 34.85 -13.68
C ALA A 95 -26.09 36.14 -14.38
N LYS A 96 -24.79 36.45 -14.31
CA LYS A 96 -24.18 37.58 -15.02
C LYS A 96 -23.86 37.28 -16.48
N GLN A 97 -23.66 36.00 -16.83
CA GLN A 97 -23.32 35.53 -18.17
C GLN A 97 -24.09 34.24 -18.47
N PRO A 98 -25.40 34.32 -18.77
CA PRO A 98 -26.27 33.14 -18.83
C PRO A 98 -25.95 32.20 -20.00
N ASP A 99 -25.30 32.71 -21.05
CA ASP A 99 -25.00 32.00 -22.31
C ASP A 99 -23.69 31.18 -22.26
N VAL A 100 -22.99 31.18 -21.13
CA VAL A 100 -21.74 30.41 -20.98
C VAL A 100 -22.00 28.90 -20.97
N GLN A 101 -21.03 28.16 -21.47
CA GLN A 101 -21.09 26.70 -21.60
C GLN A 101 -20.50 25.97 -20.39
N GLY A 102 -19.91 26.72 -19.46
CA GLY A 102 -19.24 26.21 -18.29
C GLY A 102 -18.64 27.33 -17.43
N LEU A 103 -17.94 26.93 -16.37
CA LEU A 103 -17.26 27.84 -15.45
C LEU A 103 -15.80 27.42 -15.26
N ILE A 104 -14.89 28.39 -15.22
CA ILE A 104 -13.54 28.18 -14.72
C ILE A 104 -13.50 28.63 -13.26
N LEU A 105 -13.16 27.71 -12.38
CA LEU A 105 -12.99 27.98 -10.97
C LEU A 105 -11.50 28.22 -10.69
N HIS A 106 -11.14 29.48 -10.46
CA HIS A 106 -9.74 29.84 -10.23
C HIS A 106 -9.17 29.07 -9.02
N LYS A 107 -8.03 28.39 -9.22
CA LYS A 107 -7.37 27.53 -8.21
C LYS A 107 -8.24 26.39 -7.68
N HIS A 108 -9.14 25.86 -8.51
CA HIS A 108 -9.99 24.75 -8.14
C HIS A 108 -10.29 23.80 -9.30
N GLY A 109 -10.67 24.29 -10.50
CA GLY A 109 -10.95 23.40 -11.64
C GLY A 109 -11.93 23.98 -12.65
N ILE A 110 -12.68 23.10 -13.31
CA ILE A 110 -13.60 23.45 -14.40
C ILE A 110 -14.97 22.79 -14.21
N PHE A 111 -16.02 23.49 -14.63
CA PHE A 111 -17.35 22.95 -14.87
C PHE A 111 -17.74 23.09 -16.33
N SER A 112 -18.49 22.12 -16.85
CA SER A 112 -19.25 22.25 -18.10
C SER A 112 -20.71 21.87 -17.88
N PHE A 113 -21.58 22.40 -18.72
CA PHE A 113 -23.03 22.24 -18.61
C PHE A 113 -23.63 21.66 -19.88
N GLY A 114 -24.79 21.01 -19.78
CA GLY A 114 -25.54 20.52 -20.94
C GLY A 114 -26.96 20.08 -20.62
N GLU A 115 -27.81 20.05 -21.65
CA GLU A 115 -29.15 19.47 -21.60
C GLU A 115 -29.09 17.94 -21.67
N THR A 116 -28.01 17.40 -22.25
CA THR A 116 -27.66 15.98 -22.25
C THR A 116 -26.30 15.74 -21.58
N ALA A 117 -26.09 14.52 -21.08
CA ALA A 117 -24.80 14.12 -20.50
C ALA A 117 -23.67 14.17 -21.55
N GLU A 118 -23.98 13.79 -22.79
CA GLU A 118 -23.04 13.84 -23.91
C GLU A 118 -22.59 15.28 -24.19
N GLU A 119 -23.53 16.23 -24.25
CA GLU A 119 -23.21 17.64 -24.50
C GLU A 119 -22.33 18.25 -23.40
N ALA A 120 -22.65 17.99 -22.12
CA ALA A 120 -21.83 18.46 -21.00
C ALA A 120 -20.41 17.89 -21.08
N TYR A 121 -20.29 16.61 -21.42
CA TYR A 121 -19.01 15.91 -21.49
C TYR A 121 -18.16 16.34 -22.70
N GLU A 122 -18.76 16.51 -23.88
CA GLU A 122 -18.08 17.03 -25.08
C GLU A 122 -17.56 18.45 -24.86
N ARG A 123 -18.33 19.29 -24.15
CA ARG A 123 -17.88 20.63 -23.72
C ARG A 123 -16.68 20.53 -22.78
N MET A 124 -16.71 19.61 -21.81
CA MET A 124 -15.57 19.38 -20.91
C MET A 124 -14.32 19.03 -21.69
N ILE A 125 -14.40 18.04 -22.59
CA ILE A 125 -13.28 17.61 -23.43
C ILE A 125 -12.75 18.81 -24.23
N ARG A 126 -13.62 19.54 -24.95
CA ARG A 126 -13.20 20.68 -25.77
C ARG A 126 -12.45 21.74 -24.95
N MET A 127 -12.96 22.10 -23.77
CA MET A 127 -12.36 23.15 -22.95
C MET A 127 -11.03 22.70 -22.31
N VAL A 128 -10.92 21.43 -21.92
CA VAL A 128 -9.66 20.86 -21.43
C VAL A 128 -8.64 20.77 -22.57
N THR A 129 -9.02 20.30 -23.75
CA THR A 129 -8.14 20.22 -24.93
C THR A 129 -7.58 21.57 -25.34
N ARG A 130 -8.37 22.66 -25.26
CA ARG A 130 -7.86 24.02 -25.50
C ARG A 130 -6.73 24.40 -24.53
N ALA A 131 -6.84 24.03 -23.26
CA ALA A 131 -5.77 24.26 -22.29
C ALA A 131 -4.52 23.43 -22.61
N GLU A 132 -4.70 22.16 -22.98
CA GLU A 132 -3.61 21.27 -23.40
C GLU A 132 -2.89 21.82 -24.63
N GLU A 133 -3.62 22.27 -25.65
CA GLU A 133 -3.06 22.88 -26.86
C GLU A 133 -2.31 24.18 -26.56
N ARG A 134 -2.82 25.01 -25.64
CA ARG A 134 -2.15 26.24 -25.21
C ARG A 134 -0.82 25.94 -24.54
N ILE A 135 -0.77 24.94 -23.66
CA ILE A 135 0.45 24.48 -22.99
C ILE A 135 1.42 23.88 -24.02
N ALA A 136 0.95 23.03 -24.93
CA ALA A 136 1.79 22.37 -25.93
C ALA A 136 2.51 23.35 -26.87
N ARG A 137 1.97 24.55 -27.09
CA ARG A 137 2.61 25.61 -27.91
C ARG A 137 3.85 26.23 -27.25
N VAL A 138 3.96 26.15 -25.92
CA VAL A 138 5.05 26.76 -25.14
C VAL A 138 5.89 25.73 -24.39
N SER A 139 5.34 24.54 -24.16
CA SER A 139 6.02 23.44 -23.48
C SER A 139 7.06 22.80 -24.39
N VAL A 140 8.32 22.94 -23.99
CA VAL A 140 9.42 22.17 -24.58
C VAL A 140 9.46 20.82 -23.87
N ALA A 141 9.64 19.74 -24.63
CA ALA A 141 9.82 18.42 -24.05
C ALA A 141 10.90 18.47 -22.96
N VAL A 142 10.55 18.07 -21.73
CA VAL A 142 11.52 17.95 -20.64
C VAL A 142 12.56 16.91 -21.10
N PRO A 143 13.84 17.27 -21.25
CA PRO A 143 14.87 16.31 -21.61
C PRO A 143 14.85 15.18 -20.60
N ALA A 144 14.94 13.94 -21.06
CA ALA A 144 15.15 12.82 -20.15
C ALA A 144 16.38 13.13 -19.31
N ALA A 145 16.22 13.24 -17.98
CA ALA A 145 17.38 13.47 -17.12
C ALA A 145 18.37 12.32 -17.35
N ALA A 146 19.64 12.65 -17.52
CA ALA A 146 20.69 11.64 -17.62
C ALA A 146 20.58 10.73 -16.39
N PRO A 147 20.62 9.39 -16.55
CA PRO A 147 20.49 8.47 -15.43
C PRO A 147 21.61 8.76 -14.43
N VAL A 148 21.21 9.27 -13.28
CA VAL A 148 22.12 9.52 -12.16
C VAL A 148 22.19 8.24 -11.35
N ALA A 149 23.37 7.63 -11.26
CA ALA A 149 23.57 6.41 -10.49
C ALA A 149 23.14 6.60 -9.02
N ALA A 150 22.27 5.71 -8.55
CA ALA A 150 21.77 5.64 -7.18
C ALA A 150 21.74 4.18 -6.73
N ALA A 151 21.61 3.96 -5.41
CA ALA A 151 21.42 2.62 -4.87
C ALA A 151 20.11 1.99 -5.42
N PRO A 152 20.05 0.66 -5.57
CA PRO A 152 18.85 -0.02 -6.07
C PRO A 152 17.63 0.31 -5.22
N ALA A 153 16.50 0.62 -5.87
CA ALA A 153 15.27 0.97 -5.17
C ALA A 153 14.79 -0.12 -4.20
N ALA A 154 15.05 -1.40 -4.50
CA ALA A 154 14.73 -2.53 -3.63
C ALA A 154 15.53 -2.53 -2.31
N GLU A 155 16.68 -1.86 -2.26
CA GLU A 155 17.49 -1.68 -1.03
C GLU A 155 17.09 -0.41 -0.28
N VAL A 156 16.69 0.63 -1.01
CA VAL A 156 16.30 1.94 -0.47
C VAL A 156 14.91 1.91 0.18
N LEU A 157 13.93 1.24 -0.44
CA LEU A 157 12.54 1.26 0.03
C LEU A 157 12.34 0.67 1.44
N PRO A 158 12.97 -0.45 1.82
CA PRO A 158 12.89 -0.97 3.20
C PRO A 158 13.42 0.03 4.23
N LEU A 159 14.51 0.74 3.93
CA LEU A 159 15.08 1.77 4.81
C LEU A 159 14.08 2.93 5.01
N LEU A 160 13.47 3.44 3.93
CA LEU A 160 12.46 4.50 4.01
C LEU A 160 11.22 4.07 4.79
N ARG A 161 10.77 2.82 4.57
CA ARG A 161 9.62 2.25 5.27
C ARG A 161 9.90 2.13 6.77
N GLY A 162 11.13 1.75 7.12
CA GLY A 162 11.63 1.72 8.49
C GLY A 162 11.69 3.08 9.16
N ALA A 163 12.28 4.06 8.48
CA ALA A 163 12.41 5.43 8.97
C ALA A 163 11.05 6.11 9.23
N LEU A 164 10.00 5.71 8.51
CA LEU A 164 8.62 6.19 8.71
C LEU A 164 7.83 5.37 9.75
N ALA A 165 8.35 4.25 10.23
CA ALA A 165 7.64 3.39 11.17
C ALA A 165 7.64 4.01 12.59
N GLN A 166 6.49 3.99 13.25
CA GLN A 166 6.34 4.53 14.61
C GLN A 166 6.12 3.40 15.62
N GLN A 167 6.90 3.36 16.70
CA GLN A 167 6.68 2.40 17.78
C GLN A 167 5.40 2.73 18.56
N LEU A 168 4.58 1.70 18.84
CA LEU A 168 3.30 1.83 19.54
C LEU A 168 3.37 1.51 21.04
N GLY A 169 4.56 1.21 21.57
CA GLY A 169 4.82 0.99 23.00
C GLY A 169 4.57 -0.44 23.51
N ASP A 170 3.95 -1.31 22.72
CA ASP A 170 3.69 -2.72 23.06
C ASP A 170 4.56 -3.72 22.26
N GLY A 171 5.64 -3.23 21.66
CA GLY A 171 6.50 -3.97 20.73
C GLY A 171 6.03 -3.95 19.28
N ARG A 172 4.86 -3.38 18.97
CA ARG A 172 4.42 -3.16 17.59
C ARG A 172 4.97 -1.87 17.01
N HIS A 173 5.11 -1.88 15.69
CA HIS A 173 5.35 -0.69 14.89
C HIS A 173 4.15 -0.43 13.98
N GLN A 174 3.70 0.82 13.95
CA GLN A 174 2.81 1.31 12.92
C GLN A 174 3.63 1.62 11.67
N ARG A 175 3.53 0.74 10.67
CA ARG A 175 4.22 0.87 9.39
C ARG A 175 3.34 1.53 8.33
N TRP A 176 3.93 1.73 7.16
CA TRP A 176 3.27 2.28 5.96
C TRP A 176 3.53 1.37 4.76
N ILE A 177 2.63 1.37 3.78
CA ILE A 177 2.81 0.68 2.51
C ILE A 177 3.30 1.68 1.48
N ALA A 178 4.32 1.30 0.70
CA ALA A 178 4.93 2.18 -0.29
C ALA A 178 4.37 1.96 -1.71
N SER A 179 4.50 3.00 -2.54
CA SER A 179 4.32 2.94 -3.98
C SER A 179 5.39 3.78 -4.66
N LEU A 180 6.20 3.14 -5.50
CA LEU A 180 7.26 3.78 -6.27
C LEU A 180 6.73 4.23 -7.64
N ARG A 181 7.11 5.44 -8.05
CA ARG A 181 7.04 5.93 -9.43
C ARG A 181 8.45 6.31 -9.87
N ASN A 182 9.00 5.52 -10.78
CA ASN A 182 10.36 5.67 -11.32
C ASN A 182 10.36 5.68 -12.87
N GLY A 183 9.21 6.03 -13.48
CA GLY A 183 9.14 6.27 -14.90
C GLY A 183 9.94 7.53 -15.32
N PRO A 184 10.15 7.75 -16.63
CA PRO A 184 10.99 8.84 -17.12
C PRO A 184 10.63 10.23 -16.57
N ALA A 185 9.32 10.57 -16.50
CA ALA A 185 8.86 11.86 -15.97
C ALA A 185 9.17 12.03 -14.47
N ALA A 186 8.97 10.98 -13.67
CA ALA A 186 9.26 11.00 -12.24
C ALA A 186 10.78 11.13 -12.00
N LEU A 187 11.61 10.38 -12.74
CA LEU A 187 13.07 10.46 -12.66
C LEU A 187 13.60 11.82 -13.13
N ALA A 188 13.02 12.40 -14.18
CA ALA A 188 13.37 13.74 -14.64
C ALA A 188 13.06 14.79 -13.57
N PHE A 189 11.89 14.70 -12.94
CA PHE A 189 11.50 15.63 -11.88
C PHE A 189 12.43 15.55 -10.67
N VAL A 190 12.70 14.35 -10.12
CA VAL A 190 13.61 14.19 -8.97
C VAL A 190 15.08 14.43 -9.32
N GLY A 191 15.41 14.55 -10.60
CA GLY A 191 16.74 14.91 -11.10
C GLY A 191 16.98 16.42 -11.26
N ARG A 192 15.95 17.25 -11.01
CA ARG A 192 16.04 18.71 -11.14
C ARG A 192 17.07 19.32 -10.18
N ALA A 193 17.85 20.28 -10.66
CA ALA A 193 18.80 21.03 -9.82
C ALA A 193 18.08 21.92 -8.78
N ASP A 194 16.87 22.38 -9.12
CA ASP A 194 15.99 23.20 -8.29
C ASP A 194 14.89 22.37 -7.60
N LEU A 195 15.07 21.04 -7.45
CA LEU A 195 14.05 20.13 -6.89
C LEU A 195 13.46 20.63 -5.57
N GLN A 196 14.30 21.16 -4.67
CA GLN A 196 13.82 21.71 -3.40
C GLN A 196 12.86 22.88 -3.64
N GLN A 197 13.11 23.77 -4.58
CA GLN A 197 12.21 24.89 -4.86
C GLN A 197 10.92 24.40 -5.55
N ALA A 198 11.05 23.55 -6.58
CA ALA A 198 9.92 23.00 -7.32
C ALA A 198 8.96 22.20 -6.41
N ALA A 199 9.51 21.44 -5.46
CA ALA A 199 8.76 20.66 -4.49
C ALA A 199 7.97 21.50 -3.46
N TRP A 200 8.34 22.76 -3.25
CA TRP A 200 7.71 23.67 -2.28
C TRP A 200 6.46 24.38 -2.83
N SER A 201 6.02 24.01 -4.03
CA SER A 201 4.93 24.67 -4.73
C SER A 201 3.55 24.42 -4.14
N GLY A 202 3.39 23.68 -3.03
CA GLY A 202 2.09 23.44 -2.37
C GLY A 202 1.27 22.32 -3.02
N VAL A 203 -0.06 22.33 -2.79
CA VAL A 203 -0.99 21.34 -3.34
C VAL A 203 -2.01 21.95 -4.30
N ILE A 204 -2.46 21.15 -5.26
CA ILE A 204 -3.29 21.61 -6.38
C ILE A 204 -4.78 21.47 -6.08
N THR A 205 -5.21 20.34 -5.51
CA THR A 205 -6.63 20.04 -5.28
C THR A 205 -6.91 19.67 -3.82
N PRO A 206 -8.18 19.68 -3.37
CA PRO A 206 -8.54 19.22 -2.03
C PRO A 206 -8.07 17.81 -1.69
N ASP A 207 -8.15 16.89 -2.65
CA ASP A 207 -7.71 15.49 -2.46
C ASP A 207 -6.19 15.43 -2.16
N HIS A 208 -5.38 16.33 -2.72
CA HIS A 208 -3.95 16.40 -2.40
C HIS A 208 -3.75 16.75 -0.91
N GLY A 209 -4.48 17.75 -0.40
CA GLY A 209 -4.36 18.20 0.98
C GLY A 209 -4.62 17.07 2.00
N ILE A 210 -5.64 16.24 1.77
CA ILE A 210 -6.00 15.15 2.69
C ILE A 210 -5.22 13.85 2.47
N ARG A 211 -4.69 13.59 1.26
CA ARG A 211 -4.01 12.32 0.93
C ARG A 211 -2.49 12.41 0.99
N ILE A 212 -1.90 13.55 0.57
CA ILE A 212 -0.45 13.70 0.45
C ILE A 212 0.16 14.80 1.34
N LYS A 213 -0.68 15.56 2.06
CA LYS A 213 -0.31 16.76 2.84
C LYS A 213 0.16 17.90 1.95
N ASN A 214 0.48 19.04 2.56
CA ASN A 214 0.77 20.28 1.85
C ASN A 214 2.09 20.29 1.05
N ARG A 215 3.03 19.39 1.35
CA ARG A 215 4.33 19.35 0.70
C ARG A 215 4.95 17.94 0.77
N PRO A 216 5.67 17.50 -0.27
CA PRO A 216 6.51 16.32 -0.19
C PRO A 216 7.78 16.60 0.64
N LEU A 217 8.53 15.55 0.97
CA LEU A 217 9.89 15.67 1.52
C LEU A 217 10.93 15.30 0.47
N VAL A 218 11.90 16.19 0.25
CA VAL A 218 13.05 15.95 -0.62
C VAL A 218 14.19 15.35 0.18
N LEU A 219 14.69 14.21 -0.26
CA LEU A 219 15.85 13.52 0.33
C LEU A 219 17.11 13.75 -0.50
N SER A 220 18.26 13.47 0.12
CA SER A 220 19.51 13.36 -0.61
C SER A 220 19.53 12.10 -1.48
N ARG A 221 20.45 12.05 -2.46
CA ARG A 221 20.62 10.88 -3.35
C ARG A 221 21.27 9.72 -2.59
N PRO A 222 20.66 8.52 -2.53
CA PRO A 222 21.30 7.35 -1.93
C PRO A 222 22.44 6.85 -2.83
N GLN A 223 23.66 6.78 -2.30
CA GLN A 223 24.83 6.31 -3.04
C GLN A 223 25.01 4.79 -2.87
N PRO A 224 25.32 4.04 -3.94
CA PRO A 224 25.66 2.62 -3.83
C PRO A 224 26.83 2.41 -2.86
N GLY A 225 26.66 1.51 -1.89
CA GLY A 225 27.70 1.18 -0.91
C GLY A 225 27.86 2.17 0.26
N ALA A 226 27.07 3.25 0.31
CA ALA A 226 27.13 4.27 1.37
C ALA A 226 25.72 4.66 1.88
N LEU A 227 24.92 3.67 2.27
CA LEU A 227 23.54 3.88 2.73
C LEU A 227 23.45 4.37 4.18
N ALA A 228 24.41 4.05 5.04
CA ALA A 228 24.35 4.44 6.46
C ALA A 228 24.32 5.96 6.69
N ASP A 229 25.17 6.72 5.99
CA ASP A 229 25.17 8.19 6.07
C ASP A 229 23.87 8.77 5.49
N TRP A 230 23.34 8.15 4.44
CA TRP A 230 22.08 8.54 3.82
C TRP A 230 20.87 8.28 4.74
N GLU A 231 20.88 7.17 5.50
CA GLU A 231 19.86 6.88 6.52
C GLU A 231 19.85 7.93 7.62
N ALA A 232 21.03 8.36 8.10
CA ALA A 232 21.15 9.41 9.11
C ALA A 232 20.63 10.77 8.62
N ASP A 233 21.00 11.19 7.39
CA ASP A 233 20.46 12.40 6.76
C ASP A 233 18.93 12.29 6.55
N THR A 234 18.44 11.12 6.15
CA THR A 234 17.01 10.85 5.99
C THR A 234 16.25 11.01 7.31
N ALA A 235 16.76 10.46 8.41
CA ALA A 235 16.17 10.61 9.74
C ALA A 235 16.11 12.08 10.16
N GLN A 236 17.21 12.83 10.01
CA GLN A 236 17.25 14.26 10.33
C GLN A 236 16.23 15.08 9.52
N ARG A 237 16.07 14.77 8.23
CA ARG A 237 15.09 15.41 7.35
C ARG A 237 13.65 15.10 7.73
N LEU A 238 13.38 13.85 8.14
CA LEU A 238 12.06 13.45 8.64
C LEU A 238 11.71 14.19 9.94
N ASP A 239 12.66 14.32 10.86
CA ASP A 239 12.47 15.08 12.10
C ASP A 239 12.19 16.56 11.84
N ALA A 240 12.95 17.17 10.93
CA ALA A 240 12.73 18.55 10.49
C ALA A 240 11.34 18.73 9.84
N TYR A 241 10.95 17.81 8.95
CA TYR A 241 9.62 17.83 8.34
C TYR A 241 8.52 17.76 9.39
N ALA A 242 8.65 16.86 10.37
CA ALA A 242 7.66 16.67 11.42
C ALA A 242 7.59 17.89 12.36
N ALA A 243 8.72 18.53 12.67
CA ALA A 243 8.78 19.75 13.45
C ALA A 243 8.08 20.92 12.75
N ASP A 244 8.37 21.13 11.48
CA ASP A 244 7.70 22.13 10.66
C ASP A 244 6.19 21.89 10.56
N TYR A 245 5.75 20.64 10.38
CA TYR A 245 4.32 20.31 10.33
C TYR A 245 3.62 20.58 11.66
N ARG A 246 4.28 20.33 12.80
CA ARG A 246 3.80 20.73 14.13
C ARG A 246 3.67 22.25 14.24
N ALA A 247 4.69 23.00 13.85
CA ALA A 247 4.66 24.47 13.90
C ALA A 247 3.57 25.07 12.98
N TYR A 248 3.39 24.52 11.78
CA TYR A 248 2.29 24.85 10.87
C TYR A 248 0.94 24.58 11.53
N PHE A 249 0.74 23.38 12.10
CA PHE A 249 -0.50 23.03 12.77
C PHE A 249 -0.81 23.94 13.96
N GLU A 250 0.17 24.21 14.82
CA GLU A 250 -0.04 25.05 16.02
C GLU A 250 -0.45 26.47 15.65
N ARG A 251 0.27 27.11 14.71
CA ARG A 251 -0.04 28.44 14.19
C ARG A 251 -1.44 28.51 13.60
N GLN A 252 -1.79 27.56 12.75
CA GLN A 252 -3.06 27.56 12.04
C GLN A 252 -4.24 27.13 12.91
N ASN A 253 -4.03 26.18 13.83
CA ASN A 253 -5.03 25.80 14.82
C ASN A 253 -5.36 26.99 15.73
N ALA A 254 -4.35 27.77 16.16
CA ALA A 254 -4.57 29.01 16.90
C ALA A 254 -5.41 30.02 16.10
N ARG A 255 -5.11 30.23 14.79
CA ARG A 255 -5.89 31.10 13.90
C ARG A 255 -7.38 30.72 13.88
N VAL A 256 -7.72 29.44 13.86
CA VAL A 256 -9.11 28.96 13.81
C VAL A 256 -9.76 28.73 15.18
N GLY A 257 -9.09 29.10 16.28
CA GLY A 257 -9.64 29.07 17.64
C GLY A 257 -9.34 27.80 18.46
N GLY A 258 -8.32 27.01 18.07
CA GLY A 258 -7.72 25.95 18.90
C GLY A 258 -8.46 24.61 18.96
N GLY A 259 -9.51 24.42 18.17
CA GLY A 259 -10.41 23.26 18.25
C GLY A 259 -10.05 22.05 17.38
N ARG A 260 -8.91 22.05 16.68
CA ARG A 260 -8.49 20.94 15.80
C ARG A 260 -7.60 19.95 16.54
N LYS A 261 -7.68 18.68 16.14
CA LYS A 261 -6.73 17.62 16.56
C LYS A 261 -5.72 17.42 15.44
N GLN A 262 -4.43 17.41 15.78
CA GLN A 262 -3.36 17.23 14.80
C GLN A 262 -3.46 15.85 14.13
N LEU A 263 -3.24 15.82 12.81
CA LEU A 263 -2.97 14.58 12.07
C LEU A 263 -1.53 14.10 12.32
N ASP A 264 -1.15 12.92 11.83
CA ASP A 264 0.25 12.49 11.94
C ASP A 264 1.19 13.49 11.22
N ALA A 265 2.41 13.67 11.74
CA ALA A 265 3.33 14.67 11.24
C ALA A 265 4.29 14.16 10.14
N LEU A 266 4.09 12.93 9.64
CA LEU A 266 5.01 12.31 8.70
C LEU A 266 4.67 12.69 7.25
N PRO A 267 5.66 12.79 6.35
CA PRO A 267 5.40 13.02 4.94
C PRO A 267 4.71 11.81 4.30
N ARG A 268 3.88 12.06 3.28
CA ARG A 268 3.24 11.01 2.48
C ARG A 268 3.94 10.76 1.15
N VAL A 269 4.73 11.72 0.67
CA VAL A 269 5.48 11.63 -0.59
C VAL A 269 6.93 12.02 -0.32
N LEU A 270 7.85 11.15 -0.73
CA LEU A 270 9.29 11.37 -0.69
C LEU A 270 9.83 11.48 -2.12
N LEU A 271 10.60 12.52 -2.38
CA LEU A 271 11.29 12.74 -3.65
C LEU A 271 12.75 12.33 -3.48
N VAL A 272 13.15 11.25 -4.15
CA VAL A 272 14.46 10.62 -3.94
C VAL A 272 15.25 10.65 -5.25
N PRO A 273 16.23 11.56 -5.39
CA PRO A 273 17.03 11.68 -6.61
C PRO A 273 17.65 10.34 -7.02
N GLY A 274 17.52 9.99 -8.30
CA GLY A 274 18.02 8.73 -8.89
C GLY A 274 17.19 7.48 -8.57
N VAL A 275 16.23 7.55 -7.63
CA VAL A 275 15.32 6.43 -7.30
C VAL A 275 13.91 6.69 -7.83
N GLY A 276 13.37 7.89 -7.62
CA GLY A 276 12.05 8.30 -8.08
C GLY A 276 11.19 8.92 -6.98
N VAL A 277 9.88 8.90 -7.18
CA VAL A 277 8.87 9.38 -6.23
C VAL A 277 8.34 8.19 -5.44
N VAL A 278 8.41 8.27 -4.11
CA VAL A 278 7.93 7.22 -3.21
C VAL A 278 6.77 7.76 -2.39
N ALA A 279 5.57 7.24 -2.63
CA ALA A 279 4.38 7.59 -1.87
C ALA A 279 4.03 6.52 -0.83
N PHE A 280 3.42 6.93 0.28
CA PHE A 280 3.09 6.07 1.41
C PHE A 280 1.63 6.18 1.80
N GLY A 281 0.98 5.02 1.98
CA GLY A 281 -0.40 4.90 2.42
C GLY A 281 -0.58 3.84 3.50
N LYS A 282 -1.78 3.74 4.05
CA LYS A 282 -2.14 2.71 5.04
C LYS A 282 -2.33 1.34 4.41
N SER A 283 -2.65 1.33 3.13
CA SER A 283 -2.80 0.17 2.25
C SER A 283 -2.08 0.45 0.93
N LYS A 284 -1.94 -0.58 0.08
CA LYS A 284 -1.39 -0.39 -1.26
C LYS A 284 -2.27 0.52 -2.12
N ALA A 285 -3.59 0.43 -1.97
CA ALA A 285 -4.53 1.32 -2.65
C ALA A 285 -4.31 2.79 -2.26
N ASP A 286 -4.18 3.08 -0.96
CA ASP A 286 -3.92 4.46 -0.49
C ASP A 286 -2.56 4.98 -0.97
N ALA A 287 -1.54 4.11 -1.00
CA ALA A 287 -0.21 4.47 -1.47
C ALA A 287 -0.18 4.74 -2.99
N GLU A 288 -0.97 4.00 -3.77
CA GLU A 288 -1.16 4.24 -5.21
C GLU A 288 -1.89 5.55 -5.45
N ILE A 289 -2.98 5.85 -4.72
CA ILE A 289 -3.67 7.14 -4.79
C ILE A 289 -2.71 8.30 -4.48
N ALA A 290 -1.91 8.17 -3.42
CA ALA A 290 -0.92 9.18 -3.06
C ALA A 290 0.16 9.36 -4.15
N ALA A 291 0.58 8.27 -4.81
CA ALA A 291 1.51 8.32 -5.92
C ALA A 291 0.91 8.97 -7.17
N ASP A 292 -0.36 8.66 -7.51
CA ASP A 292 -1.07 9.24 -8.65
C ASP A 292 -1.23 10.76 -8.46
N LEU A 293 -1.55 11.21 -7.24
CA LEU A 293 -1.58 12.63 -6.89
C LEU A 293 -0.20 13.29 -6.99
N ALA A 294 0.88 12.59 -6.62
CA ALA A 294 2.23 13.10 -6.80
C ALA A 294 2.62 13.25 -8.28
N GLU A 295 2.28 12.29 -9.14
CA GLU A 295 2.49 12.38 -10.59
C GLU A 295 1.66 13.50 -11.25
N THR A 296 0.42 13.63 -10.79
CA THR A 296 -0.47 14.75 -11.15
C THR A 296 0.17 16.08 -10.77
N THR A 297 0.74 16.17 -9.57
CA THR A 297 1.46 17.36 -9.11
C THR A 297 2.64 17.69 -10.00
N ILE A 298 3.50 16.71 -10.29
CA ILE A 298 4.65 16.88 -11.16
C ILE A 298 4.25 17.38 -12.55
N THR A 299 3.20 16.79 -13.12
CA THR A 299 2.70 17.16 -14.45
C THR A 299 2.22 18.60 -14.48
N THR A 300 1.34 18.97 -13.54
CA THR A 300 0.77 20.32 -13.46
C THR A 300 1.83 21.38 -13.17
N LEU A 301 2.81 21.11 -12.28
CA LEU A 301 3.90 22.03 -12.01
C LEU A 301 4.77 22.27 -13.24
N ASN A 302 5.17 21.21 -13.95
CA ASN A 302 5.96 21.35 -15.17
C ASN A 302 5.20 22.13 -16.25
N TRP A 303 3.88 21.92 -16.39
CA TRP A 303 3.05 22.66 -17.35
C TRP A 303 2.86 24.13 -16.94
N ALA A 304 2.65 24.41 -15.66
CA ALA A 304 2.52 25.76 -15.16
C ALA A 304 3.83 26.55 -15.35
N GLU A 305 4.98 25.93 -15.07
CA GLU A 305 6.31 26.52 -15.25
C GLU A 305 6.70 26.70 -16.74
N ALA A 306 6.15 25.89 -17.64
CA ALA A 306 6.33 26.09 -19.08
C ALA A 306 5.60 27.34 -19.61
N VAL A 307 4.52 27.75 -18.93
CA VAL A 307 3.70 28.92 -19.31
C VAL A 307 4.14 30.17 -18.52
N GLY A 308 4.40 30.01 -17.24
CA GLY A 308 4.73 31.08 -16.30
C GLY A 308 5.26 30.50 -15.00
N ARG A 309 4.45 30.50 -13.93
CA ARG A 309 4.81 29.86 -12.66
C ARG A 309 3.58 29.36 -11.91
N PHE A 310 3.73 28.25 -11.20
CA PHE A 310 2.71 27.78 -10.27
C PHE A 310 2.65 28.65 -9.02
N GLU A 311 1.44 28.91 -8.53
CA GLU A 311 1.17 29.57 -7.26
C GLU A 311 0.10 28.78 -6.48
N PRO A 312 0.46 28.14 -5.35
CA PRO A 312 -0.51 27.42 -4.55
C PRO A 312 -1.51 28.36 -3.88
N LEU A 313 -2.53 27.76 -3.29
CA LEU A 313 -3.33 28.43 -2.28
C LEU A 313 -2.47 28.87 -1.09
N SER A 314 -2.93 29.93 -0.41
CA SER A 314 -2.34 30.39 0.84
C SER A 314 -2.37 29.29 1.90
N GLU A 315 -1.42 29.34 2.82
CA GLU A 315 -1.33 28.39 3.94
C GLU A 315 -2.65 28.29 4.73
N ASP A 316 -3.35 29.42 4.91
CA ASP A 316 -4.64 29.48 5.60
C ASP A 316 -5.70 28.63 4.89
N HIS A 317 -5.79 28.74 3.57
CA HIS A 317 -6.72 27.95 2.75
C HIS A 317 -6.34 26.47 2.73
N LEU A 318 -5.04 26.15 2.66
CA LEU A 318 -4.56 24.78 2.73
C LEU A 318 -4.92 24.11 4.07
N PHE A 319 -4.75 24.83 5.18
CA PHE A 319 -5.14 24.33 6.50
C PHE A 319 -6.65 24.14 6.63
N ASP A 320 -7.43 25.12 6.17
CA ASP A 320 -8.88 25.05 6.23
C ASP A 320 -9.41 23.84 5.45
N MET A 321 -8.76 23.49 4.34
CA MET A 321 -9.06 22.33 3.49
C MET A 321 -8.59 21.00 4.11
N GLU A 322 -7.33 20.90 4.54
CA GLU A 322 -6.76 19.71 5.17
C GLU A 322 -7.52 19.31 6.44
N TYR A 323 -7.96 20.29 7.24
CA TYR A 323 -8.71 20.10 8.48
C TYR A 323 -10.23 20.25 8.31
N TRP A 324 -10.74 20.22 7.07
CA TRP A 324 -12.17 20.25 6.81
C TRP A 324 -12.80 18.89 7.12
N PRO A 325 -13.76 18.80 8.07
CA PRO A 325 -14.32 17.50 8.45
C PRO A 325 -15.08 16.77 7.33
N LEU A 326 -15.61 17.51 6.34
CA LEU A 326 -16.28 16.90 5.19
C LEU A 326 -15.27 16.25 4.25
N GLU A 327 -14.13 16.90 4.01
CA GLU A 327 -13.08 16.38 3.15
C GLU A 327 -12.40 15.18 3.80
N GLN A 328 -12.06 15.26 5.09
CA GLN A 328 -11.50 14.11 5.83
C GLN A 328 -12.46 12.92 5.90
N ALA A 329 -13.77 13.11 5.75
CA ALA A 329 -14.72 12.00 5.72
C ALA A 329 -14.50 11.06 4.52
N LYS A 330 -13.85 11.53 3.43
CA LYS A 330 -13.46 10.71 2.28
C LYS A 330 -12.41 9.63 2.64
N LEU A 331 -11.67 9.80 3.73
CA LEU A 331 -10.65 8.85 4.18
C LEU A 331 -11.23 7.65 4.94
N GLY A 332 -12.55 7.66 5.22
CA GLY A 332 -13.22 6.62 6.00
C GLY A 332 -12.92 6.70 7.49
N LYS A 333 -13.74 6.01 8.29
CA LYS A 333 -13.62 5.93 9.76
C LYS A 333 -13.55 4.49 10.29
N ALA A 334 -13.37 3.51 9.40
CA ALA A 334 -13.30 2.11 9.79
C ALA A 334 -12.08 1.86 10.68
N ALA A 335 -12.26 1.03 11.71
CA ALA A 335 -11.12 0.54 12.49
C ALA A 335 -10.20 -0.27 11.56
N GLU A 336 -8.88 -0.10 11.73
CA GLU A 336 -7.91 -0.84 10.95
C GLU A 336 -7.96 -2.33 11.36
N ALA A 337 -7.90 -3.21 10.37
CA ALA A 337 -7.85 -4.66 10.61
C ALA A 337 -6.56 -5.04 11.36
N PRO A 338 -6.51 -6.18 12.07
CA PRO A 338 -5.39 -6.52 12.96
C PRO A 338 -4.01 -6.55 12.29
N LEU A 339 -3.95 -6.90 11.00
CA LEU A 339 -2.72 -6.97 10.20
C LEU A 339 -2.69 -5.91 9.10
N ALA A 340 -3.49 -4.85 9.22
CA ALA A 340 -3.38 -3.69 8.35
C ALA A 340 -1.93 -3.14 8.36
N ARG A 341 -1.48 -2.66 7.19
CA ARG A 341 -0.13 -2.12 6.96
C ARG A 341 1.01 -3.14 7.09
N GLN A 342 0.70 -4.43 7.23
CA GLN A 342 1.68 -5.51 7.19
C GLN A 342 1.81 -6.06 5.77
N VAL A 343 3.03 -6.47 5.39
CA VAL A 343 3.31 -7.19 4.16
C VAL A 343 3.70 -8.63 4.52
N VAL A 344 2.92 -9.59 4.03
CA VAL A 344 3.08 -11.01 4.28
C VAL A 344 3.55 -11.71 3.01
N LEU A 345 4.64 -12.46 3.09
CA LEU A 345 5.14 -13.30 2.01
C LEU A 345 4.96 -14.78 2.35
N VAL A 346 4.34 -15.55 1.45
CA VAL A 346 4.03 -16.97 1.66
C VAL A 346 4.67 -17.80 0.54
N THR A 347 5.60 -18.69 0.89
CA THR A 347 6.23 -19.63 -0.06
C THR A 347 5.43 -20.91 -0.18
N GLY A 348 5.44 -21.58 -1.34
CA GLY A 348 4.52 -22.69 -1.60
C GLY A 348 3.07 -22.23 -1.48
N GLY A 349 2.83 -20.97 -1.84
CA GLY A 349 1.60 -20.22 -1.59
C GLY A 349 0.43 -20.67 -2.48
N ALA A 350 0.69 -21.45 -3.53
CA ALA A 350 -0.36 -22.06 -4.35
C ALA A 350 -0.83 -23.41 -3.80
N GLY A 351 -0.03 -24.07 -2.94
CA GLY A 351 -0.43 -25.29 -2.25
C GLY A 351 -1.54 -25.07 -1.22
N ALA A 352 -2.21 -26.14 -0.78
CA ALA A 352 -3.39 -26.07 0.09
C ALA A 352 -3.22 -25.18 1.34
N ILE A 353 -2.17 -25.44 2.14
CA ILE A 353 -1.86 -24.65 3.36
C ILE A 353 -1.46 -23.22 2.99
N GLY A 354 -0.60 -23.05 1.98
CA GLY A 354 -0.11 -21.75 1.56
C GLY A 354 -1.24 -20.84 1.08
N ALA A 355 -2.16 -21.37 0.27
CA ALA A 355 -3.30 -20.63 -0.27
C ALA A 355 -4.30 -20.24 0.81
N ALA A 356 -4.62 -21.16 1.74
CA ALA A 356 -5.46 -20.86 2.90
C ALA A 356 -4.84 -19.77 3.77
N THR A 357 -3.52 -19.86 4.00
CA THR A 357 -2.75 -18.88 4.78
C THR A 357 -2.76 -17.50 4.12
N ALA A 358 -2.39 -17.42 2.85
CA ALA A 358 -2.40 -16.17 2.07
C ALA A 358 -3.77 -15.47 2.12
N LYS A 359 -4.85 -16.23 1.86
CA LYS A 359 -6.23 -15.71 1.91
C LYS A 359 -6.62 -15.23 3.32
N LEU A 360 -6.22 -15.95 4.36
CA LEU A 360 -6.56 -15.57 5.73
C LEU A 360 -5.80 -14.31 6.20
N PHE A 361 -4.53 -14.17 5.84
CA PHE A 361 -3.75 -12.95 6.09
C PHE A 361 -4.37 -11.73 5.38
N ALA A 362 -4.79 -11.88 4.12
CA ALA A 362 -5.48 -10.82 3.38
C ALA A 362 -6.81 -10.41 4.04
N ARG A 363 -7.60 -11.39 4.53
CA ARG A 363 -8.84 -11.11 5.29
C ARG A 363 -8.59 -10.33 6.58
N HIS A 364 -7.38 -10.42 7.15
CA HIS A 364 -6.95 -9.64 8.32
C HIS A 364 -6.29 -8.30 7.95
N GLY A 365 -6.31 -7.92 6.66
CA GLY A 365 -5.89 -6.61 6.15
C GLY A 365 -4.43 -6.51 5.72
N ALA A 366 -3.68 -7.61 5.69
CA ALA A 366 -2.30 -7.60 5.21
C ALA A 366 -2.23 -7.49 3.67
N GLU A 367 -1.18 -6.84 3.18
CA GLU A 367 -0.76 -6.95 1.78
C GLU A 367 -0.04 -8.28 1.59
N VAL A 368 -0.37 -9.04 0.53
CA VAL A 368 0.08 -10.43 0.37
C VAL A 368 0.95 -10.62 -0.86
N VAL A 369 2.06 -11.32 -0.67
CA VAL A 369 2.95 -11.86 -1.70
C VAL A 369 2.87 -13.39 -1.67
N VAL A 370 2.50 -13.99 -2.80
CA VAL A 370 2.39 -15.43 -2.99
C VAL A 370 3.54 -15.88 -3.88
N LEU A 371 4.41 -16.74 -3.35
CA LEU A 371 5.49 -17.37 -4.10
C LEU A 371 5.21 -18.84 -4.27
N ASP A 372 5.29 -19.33 -5.50
CA ASP A 372 5.21 -20.76 -5.81
C ASP A 372 6.06 -21.08 -7.03
N LEU A 373 6.39 -22.35 -7.25
CA LEU A 373 7.11 -22.77 -8.46
C LEU A 373 6.22 -22.53 -9.70
N ASP A 374 4.91 -22.76 -9.55
CA ASP A 374 3.91 -22.45 -10.56
C ASP A 374 3.46 -20.98 -10.44
N GLY A 375 3.95 -20.14 -11.36
CA GLY A 375 3.63 -18.72 -11.40
C GLY A 375 2.16 -18.42 -11.70
N GLU A 376 1.48 -19.22 -12.52
CA GLU A 376 0.07 -19.00 -12.85
C GLU A 376 -0.80 -19.32 -11.64
N ALA A 377 -0.51 -20.41 -10.94
CA ALA A 377 -1.19 -20.79 -9.70
C ALA A 377 -0.95 -19.75 -8.60
N ALA A 378 0.29 -19.24 -8.44
CA ALA A 378 0.60 -18.17 -7.50
C ALA A 378 -0.20 -16.89 -7.79
N GLN A 379 -0.31 -16.50 -9.07
CA GLN A 379 -1.13 -15.36 -9.49
C GLN A 379 -2.63 -15.58 -9.24
N ALA A 380 -3.15 -16.78 -9.46
CA ALA A 380 -4.54 -17.11 -9.18
C ALA A 380 -4.88 -16.96 -7.68
N VAL A 381 -4.00 -17.44 -6.79
CA VAL A 381 -4.16 -17.24 -5.35
C VAL A 381 -4.04 -15.76 -4.99
N ALA A 382 -3.05 -15.04 -5.51
CA ALA A 382 -2.90 -13.60 -5.25
C ALA A 382 -4.17 -12.82 -5.64
N LYS A 383 -4.76 -13.08 -6.81
CA LYS A 383 -6.04 -12.47 -7.23
C LYS A 383 -7.16 -12.69 -6.22
N SER A 384 -7.21 -13.88 -5.61
CA SER A 384 -8.20 -14.19 -4.55
C SER A 384 -7.92 -13.52 -3.20
N CYS A 385 -6.71 -12.99 -2.99
CA CYS A 385 -6.32 -12.22 -1.81
C CYS A 385 -6.64 -10.73 -1.95
N GLY A 386 -6.78 -10.22 -3.18
CA GLY A 386 -7.18 -8.85 -3.46
C GLY A 386 -6.46 -8.26 -4.68
N ARG A 387 -6.98 -7.13 -5.19
CA ARG A 387 -6.46 -6.46 -6.41
C ARG A 387 -4.96 -6.15 -6.35
N HIS A 388 -4.43 -5.86 -5.16
CA HIS A 388 -3.06 -5.38 -5.01
C HIS A 388 -2.05 -6.47 -4.63
N ALA A 389 -2.51 -7.69 -4.31
CA ALA A 389 -1.64 -8.81 -3.96
C ALA A 389 -0.76 -9.23 -5.15
N LEU A 390 0.43 -9.76 -4.84
CA LEU A 390 1.45 -10.09 -5.82
C LEU A 390 1.66 -11.61 -5.87
N GLY A 391 1.50 -12.23 -7.04
CA GLY A 391 1.84 -13.64 -7.25
C GLY A 391 3.04 -13.78 -8.18
N LEU A 392 4.06 -14.53 -7.78
CA LEU A 392 5.31 -14.71 -8.53
C LEU A 392 5.71 -16.18 -8.61
N ALA A 393 6.26 -16.56 -9.78
CA ALA A 393 7.03 -17.79 -9.92
C ALA A 393 8.34 -17.64 -9.13
N CYS A 394 8.65 -18.61 -8.28
CA CYS A 394 9.88 -18.65 -7.50
C CYS A 394 10.22 -20.10 -7.15
N ASP A 395 11.33 -20.59 -7.70
CA ASP A 395 11.97 -21.79 -7.16
C ASP A 395 12.74 -21.41 -5.90
N VAL A 396 12.23 -21.83 -4.75
CA VAL A 396 12.83 -21.52 -3.45
C VAL A 396 14.19 -22.19 -3.23
N THR A 397 14.57 -23.14 -4.09
CA THR A 397 15.91 -23.76 -4.08
C THR A 397 16.94 -22.95 -4.87
N ASP A 398 16.53 -21.93 -5.61
CA ASP A 398 17.41 -20.97 -6.30
C ASP A 398 17.59 -19.69 -5.46
N PRO A 399 18.78 -19.44 -4.89
CA PRO A 399 19.04 -18.23 -4.10
C PRO A 399 18.80 -16.92 -4.86
N ALA A 400 19.03 -16.89 -6.17
CA ALA A 400 18.81 -15.69 -6.98
C ALA A 400 17.31 -15.43 -7.18
N ALA A 401 16.52 -16.48 -7.43
CA ALA A 401 15.06 -16.38 -7.50
C ALA A 401 14.45 -15.89 -6.18
N VAL A 402 14.91 -16.44 -5.04
CA VAL A 402 14.46 -15.99 -3.71
C VAL A 402 14.81 -14.52 -3.49
N ARG A 403 16.04 -14.10 -3.80
CA ARG A 403 16.47 -12.70 -3.68
C ARG A 403 15.59 -11.77 -4.54
N ALA A 404 15.38 -12.13 -5.80
CA ALA A 404 14.55 -11.36 -6.73
C ALA A 404 13.09 -11.26 -6.27
N ALA A 405 12.52 -12.32 -5.68
CA ALA A 405 11.16 -12.31 -5.16
C ALA A 405 10.99 -11.35 -3.96
N PHE A 406 11.96 -11.31 -3.04
CA PHE A 406 11.96 -10.33 -1.95
C PHE A 406 12.17 -8.90 -2.46
N ASP A 407 13.05 -8.70 -3.43
CA ASP A 407 13.29 -7.39 -4.03
C ASP A 407 12.03 -6.89 -4.76
N ALA A 408 11.29 -7.77 -5.45
CA ALA A 408 9.99 -7.44 -6.04
C ALA A 408 8.94 -7.07 -4.98
N ALA A 409 8.91 -7.75 -3.84
CA ALA A 409 8.05 -7.38 -2.72
C ALA A 409 8.40 -5.99 -2.15
N CYS A 410 9.70 -5.68 -2.03
CA CYS A 410 10.18 -4.37 -1.61
C CYS A 410 9.79 -3.27 -2.60
N LEU A 411 9.96 -3.50 -3.90
CA LEU A 411 9.52 -2.57 -4.94
C LEU A 411 8.00 -2.34 -4.95
N ARG A 412 7.22 -3.39 -4.67
CA ARG A 412 5.76 -3.33 -4.69
C ARG A 412 5.18 -2.66 -3.45
N PHE A 413 5.67 -2.98 -2.25
CA PHE A 413 5.04 -2.60 -0.99
C PHE A 413 5.94 -1.82 -0.03
N GLY A 414 7.22 -1.69 -0.36
CA GLY A 414 8.23 -1.02 0.45
C GLY A 414 9.03 -1.95 1.36
N GLY A 415 8.64 -3.22 1.52
CA GLY A 415 9.38 -4.21 2.30
C GLY A 415 8.53 -5.44 2.66
N VAL A 416 8.95 -6.21 3.67
CA VAL A 416 8.32 -7.47 4.11
C VAL A 416 8.37 -7.56 5.63
N ASP A 417 7.22 -7.85 6.27
CA ASP A 417 7.11 -7.86 7.74
C ASP A 417 6.87 -9.24 8.31
N ILE A 418 6.20 -10.11 7.55
CA ILE A 418 5.87 -11.48 7.95
C ILE A 418 6.23 -12.41 6.80
N VAL A 419 6.93 -13.49 7.11
CA VAL A 419 7.25 -14.53 6.13
C VAL A 419 6.74 -15.87 6.64
N VAL A 420 5.86 -16.49 5.86
CA VAL A 420 5.43 -17.88 6.07
C VAL A 420 6.26 -18.77 5.14
N SER A 421 7.31 -19.36 5.72
CA SER A 421 8.20 -20.30 5.06
C SER A 421 7.54 -21.69 5.03
N ASN A 422 6.69 -21.90 4.03
CA ASN A 422 5.77 -23.03 3.92
C ASN A 422 6.10 -24.07 2.83
N ALA A 423 6.93 -23.73 1.83
CA ALA A 423 7.24 -24.66 0.73
C ALA A 423 7.82 -25.99 1.24
N GLY A 424 7.46 -27.09 0.59
CA GLY A 424 7.93 -28.42 0.98
C GLY A 424 7.32 -29.55 0.15
N ALA A 425 8.04 -30.68 0.07
CA ALA A 425 7.57 -31.91 -0.57
C ALA A 425 8.04 -33.14 0.22
N ALA A 426 7.31 -34.24 0.13
CA ALA A 426 7.60 -35.47 0.86
C ALA A 426 8.07 -36.54 -0.12
N TRP A 427 9.32 -36.97 0.06
CA TRP A 427 9.88 -38.10 -0.66
C TRP A 427 9.89 -39.32 0.25
N GLU A 428 9.34 -40.44 -0.25
CA GLU A 428 9.21 -41.69 0.49
C GLU A 428 10.39 -42.63 0.21
N GLY A 429 10.83 -43.35 1.24
CA GLY A 429 11.75 -44.48 1.14
C GLY A 429 12.40 -44.85 2.48
N ALA A 430 12.82 -46.10 2.60
CA ALA A 430 13.50 -46.61 3.78
C ALA A 430 14.88 -45.98 3.90
N ILE A 431 15.19 -45.37 5.05
CA ILE A 431 16.38 -44.51 5.19
C ILE A 431 17.70 -45.23 4.90
N ALA A 432 17.82 -46.52 5.24
CA ALA A 432 19.05 -47.30 5.06
C ALA A 432 19.34 -47.65 3.60
N THR A 433 18.34 -47.60 2.73
CA THR A 433 18.44 -48.00 1.32
C THR A 433 17.95 -46.89 0.38
N LEU A 434 17.73 -45.68 0.90
CA LEU A 434 17.28 -44.55 0.11
C LEU A 434 18.43 -44.08 -0.77
N ASP A 435 18.13 -43.74 -2.02
CA ASP A 435 19.10 -43.08 -2.90
C ASP A 435 19.54 -41.72 -2.30
N ASP A 436 20.84 -41.52 -2.21
CA ASP A 436 21.46 -40.27 -1.75
C ASP A 436 20.92 -39.05 -2.49
N ALA A 437 20.62 -39.16 -3.79
CA ALA A 437 20.05 -38.08 -4.58
C ALA A 437 18.67 -37.66 -4.07
N VAL A 438 17.86 -38.63 -3.63
CA VAL A 438 16.53 -38.36 -3.05
C VAL A 438 16.66 -37.71 -1.68
N LEU A 439 17.59 -38.19 -0.84
CA LEU A 439 17.88 -37.58 0.45
C LEU A 439 18.32 -36.12 0.30
N ARG A 440 19.28 -35.86 -0.60
CA ARG A 440 19.78 -34.51 -0.90
C ARG A 440 18.67 -33.61 -1.41
N ARG A 441 17.87 -34.06 -2.38
CA ARG A 441 16.72 -33.29 -2.88
C ARG A 441 15.73 -32.92 -1.78
N SER A 442 15.51 -33.82 -0.82
CA SER A 442 14.69 -33.53 0.35
C SER A 442 15.28 -32.44 1.24
N PHE A 443 16.59 -32.45 1.48
CA PHE A 443 17.25 -31.38 2.23
C PHE A 443 17.28 -30.05 1.46
N GLU A 444 17.49 -30.07 0.15
CA GLU A 444 17.45 -28.86 -0.68
C GLU A 444 16.11 -28.13 -0.53
N LEU A 445 14.99 -28.85 -0.70
CA LEU A 445 13.67 -28.24 -0.59
C LEU A 445 13.22 -28.02 0.86
N ASN A 446 13.34 -29.01 1.74
CA ASN A 446 12.72 -28.93 3.07
C ASN A 446 13.63 -28.33 4.15
N PHE A 447 14.87 -27.97 3.83
CA PHE A 447 15.80 -27.30 4.75
C PHE A 447 16.54 -26.10 4.12
N PHE A 448 17.35 -26.31 3.07
CA PHE A 448 18.17 -25.23 2.51
C PHE A 448 17.33 -24.10 1.88
N SER A 449 16.20 -24.43 1.27
CA SER A 449 15.26 -23.40 0.78
C SER A 449 14.74 -22.51 1.92
N HIS A 450 14.39 -23.10 3.07
CA HIS A 450 13.91 -22.36 4.24
C HIS A 450 15.02 -21.47 4.82
N GLN A 451 16.28 -21.93 4.78
CA GLN A 451 17.45 -21.11 5.11
C GLN A 451 17.58 -19.90 4.19
N GLY A 452 17.52 -20.08 2.87
CA GLY A 452 17.63 -18.98 1.90
C GLY A 452 16.49 -17.96 2.02
N VAL A 453 15.28 -18.44 2.29
CA VAL A 453 14.10 -17.60 2.58
C VAL A 453 14.30 -16.81 3.88
N ALA A 454 14.77 -17.46 4.95
CA ALA A 454 15.00 -16.80 6.24
C ALA A 454 16.10 -15.72 6.15
N GLN A 455 17.19 -15.99 5.44
CA GLN A 455 18.27 -15.01 5.20
C GLN A 455 17.75 -13.74 4.50
N ASN A 456 16.91 -13.90 3.47
CA ASN A 456 16.33 -12.76 2.77
C ASN A 456 15.30 -12.01 3.61
N ALA A 457 14.52 -12.71 4.43
CA ALA A 457 13.61 -12.08 5.37
C ALA A 457 14.35 -11.23 6.40
N VAL A 458 15.39 -11.79 7.04
CA VAL A 458 16.25 -11.07 7.98
C VAL A 458 16.90 -9.86 7.31
N ARG A 459 17.45 -10.01 6.09
CA ARG A 459 18.03 -8.90 5.32
C ARG A 459 17.06 -7.72 5.21
N VAL A 460 15.82 -7.99 4.79
CA VAL A 460 14.80 -6.94 4.62
C VAL A 460 14.36 -6.39 5.97
N MET A 461 14.05 -7.24 6.96
CA MET A 461 13.56 -6.81 8.28
C MET A 461 14.59 -5.98 9.05
N LYS A 462 15.89 -6.31 8.93
CA LYS A 462 16.97 -5.52 9.52
C LYS A 462 17.11 -4.16 8.84
N ALA A 463 17.04 -4.10 7.50
CA ALA A 463 17.01 -2.83 6.78
C ALA A 463 15.80 -1.97 7.21
N GLN A 464 14.64 -2.57 7.43
CA GLN A 464 13.48 -1.84 7.95
C GLN A 464 13.64 -1.36 9.40
N GLY A 465 14.54 -1.93 10.21
CA GLY A 465 14.73 -1.55 11.62
C GLY A 465 13.46 -1.60 12.49
N SER A 466 12.39 -2.26 12.04
CA SER A 466 11.07 -2.26 12.69
C SER A 466 10.62 -3.68 13.08
N GLY A 467 11.56 -4.63 13.15
CA GLY A 467 11.29 -6.02 13.48
C GLY A 467 10.46 -6.76 12.43
N GLY A 468 9.91 -7.91 12.80
CA GLY A 468 9.09 -8.74 11.91
C GLY A 468 8.77 -10.12 12.49
N ALA A 469 8.23 -11.01 11.66
CA ALA A 469 7.93 -12.39 12.02
C ALA A 469 8.36 -13.39 10.93
N LEU A 470 9.14 -14.40 11.33
CA LEU A 470 9.46 -15.59 10.53
C LEU A 470 8.66 -16.77 11.05
N LEU A 471 7.81 -17.34 10.21
CA LEU A 471 6.90 -18.42 10.57
C LEU A 471 7.19 -19.64 9.70
N PHE A 472 7.63 -20.73 10.32
CA PHE A 472 8.01 -21.95 9.59
C PHE A 472 6.88 -22.98 9.61
N ASN A 473 6.56 -23.55 8.44
CA ASN A 473 5.74 -24.76 8.39
C ASN A 473 6.65 -25.99 8.59
N VAL A 474 6.63 -26.53 9.81
CA VAL A 474 7.34 -27.77 10.13
C VAL A 474 6.42 -28.96 9.88
N SER A 475 6.56 -30.07 10.60
CA SER A 475 5.70 -31.22 10.44
C SER A 475 5.79 -32.13 11.64
N LYS A 476 4.75 -32.91 11.91
CA LYS A 476 4.82 -33.97 12.92
C LYS A 476 6.00 -34.91 12.71
N GLN A 477 6.45 -35.07 11.46
CA GLN A 477 7.58 -35.94 11.09
C GLN A 477 8.92 -35.45 11.66
N ALA A 478 9.01 -34.18 12.07
CA ALA A 478 10.16 -33.63 12.78
C ALA A 478 10.30 -34.18 14.21
N VAL A 479 9.20 -34.66 14.81
CA VAL A 479 9.11 -35.09 16.21
C VAL A 479 8.84 -36.59 16.31
N ASN A 480 7.94 -37.09 15.45
CA ASN A 480 7.50 -38.47 15.40
C ASN A 480 7.72 -39.05 14.00
N PRO A 481 8.87 -39.70 13.77
CA PRO A 481 9.21 -40.26 12.47
C PRO A 481 8.22 -41.34 12.01
N GLY A 482 7.76 -41.23 10.77
CA GLY A 482 6.98 -42.25 10.09
C GLY A 482 7.86 -43.26 9.34
N ALA A 483 7.36 -44.49 9.20
CA ALA A 483 7.97 -45.47 8.31
C ALA A 483 8.08 -44.91 6.88
N ASN A 484 9.22 -45.12 6.23
CA ASN A 484 9.55 -44.62 4.89
C ASN A 484 9.57 -43.08 4.74
N PHE A 485 9.64 -42.32 5.83
CA PHE A 485 9.69 -40.84 5.80
C PHE A 485 11.05 -40.28 6.19
N GLY A 486 12.11 -41.10 6.14
CA GLY A 486 13.43 -40.73 6.66
C GLY A 486 13.93 -39.39 6.10
N ALA A 487 13.91 -39.20 4.79
CA ALA A 487 14.37 -37.96 4.15
C ALA A 487 13.53 -36.73 4.51
N TYR A 488 12.20 -36.88 4.57
CA TYR A 488 11.30 -35.79 4.92
C TYR A 488 11.35 -35.44 6.41
N GLY A 489 11.30 -36.45 7.28
CA GLY A 489 11.32 -36.27 8.73
C GLY A 489 12.64 -35.67 9.23
N THR A 490 13.78 -36.15 8.73
CA THR A 490 15.10 -35.62 9.12
C THR A 490 15.30 -34.17 8.66
N SER A 491 14.94 -33.84 7.41
CA SER A 491 15.02 -32.45 6.92
C SER A 491 14.06 -31.51 7.67
N LYS A 492 12.82 -31.94 7.98
CA LYS A 492 11.89 -31.14 8.81
C LYS A 492 12.33 -31.01 10.26
N ALA A 493 13.00 -32.02 10.84
CA ALA A 493 13.64 -31.91 12.16
C ALA A 493 14.77 -30.88 12.16
N ALA A 494 15.60 -30.87 11.11
CA ALA A 494 16.62 -29.83 10.93
C ALA A 494 16.00 -28.43 10.81
N THR A 495 14.91 -28.28 10.06
CA THR A 495 14.18 -27.00 9.92
C THR A 495 13.53 -26.53 11.22
N LEU A 496 13.05 -27.45 12.06
CA LEU A 496 12.56 -27.11 13.40
C LEU A 496 13.67 -26.49 14.26
N LEU A 497 14.88 -27.09 14.24
CA LEU A 497 16.02 -26.52 14.96
C LEU A 497 16.50 -25.21 14.33
N LEU A 498 16.45 -25.09 12.99
CA LEU A 498 16.77 -23.86 12.26
C LEU A 498 15.90 -22.68 12.74
N ALA A 499 14.59 -22.90 12.86
CA ALA A 499 13.67 -21.87 13.35
C ALA A 499 14.06 -21.38 14.75
N ARG A 500 14.47 -22.30 15.65
CA ARG A 500 14.96 -21.94 17.00
C ARG A 500 16.28 -21.18 16.96
N GLN A 501 17.18 -21.52 16.03
CA GLN A 501 18.44 -20.80 15.86
C GLN A 501 18.20 -19.34 15.44
N TYR A 502 17.33 -19.11 14.45
CA TYR A 502 16.94 -17.75 14.06
C TYR A 502 16.24 -16.99 15.19
N ALA A 503 15.40 -17.67 16.00
CA ALA A 503 14.77 -17.06 17.16
C ALA A 503 15.81 -16.54 18.17
N LEU A 504 16.86 -17.33 18.42
CA LEU A 504 17.95 -16.99 19.33
C LEU A 504 18.78 -15.81 18.78
N GLU A 505 19.17 -15.87 17.50
CA GLU A 505 20.10 -14.92 16.91
C GLU A 505 19.46 -13.57 16.56
N HIS A 506 18.17 -13.54 16.19
CA HIS A 506 17.50 -12.34 15.71
C HIS A 506 16.39 -11.80 16.62
N GLY A 507 16.17 -12.42 17.79
CA GLY A 507 15.25 -11.89 18.79
C GLY A 507 15.61 -10.45 19.21
N ALA A 508 16.90 -10.14 19.34
CA ALA A 508 17.40 -8.79 19.66
C ALA A 508 17.18 -7.77 18.53
N ASP A 509 17.08 -8.23 17.28
CA ASP A 509 16.71 -7.40 16.12
C ASP A 509 15.18 -7.12 16.07
N GLY A 510 14.40 -7.63 17.04
CA GLY A 510 12.94 -7.53 17.06
C GLY A 510 12.24 -8.47 16.07
N ILE A 511 12.96 -9.46 15.52
CA ILE A 511 12.42 -10.45 14.60
C ILE A 511 11.99 -11.68 15.42
N ARG A 512 10.69 -11.91 15.47
CA ARG A 512 10.11 -13.09 16.14
C ARG A 512 10.16 -14.27 15.20
N VAL A 513 10.45 -15.45 15.73
CA VAL A 513 10.55 -16.66 14.91
C VAL A 513 9.79 -17.78 15.57
N ASN A 514 8.76 -18.31 14.92
CA ASN A 514 7.92 -19.38 15.43
C ASN A 514 7.69 -20.44 14.35
N ALA A 515 7.16 -21.59 14.75
CA ALA A 515 6.84 -22.67 13.82
C ALA A 515 5.44 -23.24 14.07
N VAL A 516 4.80 -23.74 13.01
CA VAL A 516 3.56 -24.50 13.11
C VAL A 516 3.84 -25.96 12.80
N ASN A 517 3.48 -26.83 13.74
CA ASN A 517 3.61 -28.27 13.64
C ASN A 517 2.26 -28.88 13.23
N ALA A 518 2.04 -29.01 11.93
CA ALA A 518 0.82 -29.59 11.36
C ALA A 518 0.88 -31.12 11.27
N ASP A 519 -0.29 -31.76 11.41
CA ASP A 519 -0.48 -33.19 11.19
C ASP A 519 -0.85 -33.50 9.71
N ARG A 520 -1.76 -34.45 9.50
CA ARG A 520 -2.25 -34.91 8.20
C ARG A 520 -3.22 -33.88 7.64
N ILE A 521 -2.74 -33.07 6.70
CA ILE A 521 -3.57 -32.13 5.93
C ILE A 521 -3.68 -32.65 4.51
N ARG A 522 -4.91 -32.77 3.97
CA ARG A 522 -5.12 -33.09 2.55
C ARG A 522 -4.46 -32.02 1.70
N SER A 523 -3.44 -32.40 0.95
CA SER A 523 -2.55 -31.46 0.27
C SER A 523 -1.76 -32.16 -0.83
N GLY A 524 -0.97 -31.40 -1.59
CA GLY A 524 0.00 -31.99 -2.52
C GLY A 524 1.04 -32.90 -1.83
N LEU A 525 1.27 -32.70 -0.52
CA LEU A 525 2.16 -33.53 0.31
C LEU A 525 1.51 -34.85 0.74
N LEU A 526 0.26 -34.80 1.19
CA LEU A 526 -0.54 -35.97 1.56
C LEU A 526 -1.70 -36.11 0.58
N THR A 527 -1.42 -36.83 -0.50
CA THR A 527 -2.36 -37.05 -1.61
C THR A 527 -3.43 -38.07 -1.26
N GLU A 528 -4.56 -38.05 -1.98
CA GLU A 528 -5.64 -39.05 -1.82
C GLU A 528 -5.12 -40.49 -1.95
N LYS A 529 -4.21 -40.74 -2.89
CA LYS A 529 -3.57 -42.06 -3.05
C LYS A 529 -2.79 -42.49 -1.81
N MET A 530 -2.04 -41.57 -1.19
CA MET A 530 -1.30 -41.85 0.04
C MET A 530 -2.25 -42.07 1.22
N ILE A 531 -3.34 -41.30 1.31
CA ILE A 531 -4.37 -41.45 2.33
C ILE A 531 -5.01 -42.83 2.24
N ALA A 532 -5.50 -43.21 1.06
CA ALA A 532 -6.09 -44.52 0.80
C ALA A 532 -5.14 -45.68 1.18
N SER A 533 -3.90 -45.61 0.70
CA SER A 533 -2.88 -46.64 0.97
C SER A 533 -2.59 -46.78 2.47
N ARG A 534 -2.44 -45.66 3.20
CA ARG A 534 -2.12 -45.69 4.63
C ARG A 534 -3.29 -46.07 5.50
N ALA A 535 -4.50 -45.60 5.17
CA ALA A 535 -5.72 -46.01 5.84
C ALA A 535 -5.88 -47.53 5.74
N SER A 536 -5.74 -48.08 4.54
CA SER A 536 -5.77 -49.54 4.29
C SER A 536 -4.70 -50.30 5.09
N SER A 537 -3.45 -49.82 5.10
CA SER A 537 -2.35 -50.45 5.87
C SER A 537 -2.59 -50.52 7.38
N ARG A 538 -3.51 -49.69 7.89
CA ARG A 538 -3.89 -49.62 9.31
C ARG A 538 -5.25 -50.24 9.60
N GLY A 539 -5.91 -50.82 8.59
CA GLY A 539 -7.27 -51.37 8.73
C GLY A 539 -8.33 -50.30 9.03
N LEU A 540 -8.11 -49.05 8.60
CA LEU A 540 -9.01 -47.92 8.84
C LEU A 540 -9.66 -47.44 7.54
N SER A 541 -10.83 -46.81 7.66
CA SER A 541 -11.36 -45.97 6.58
C SER A 541 -10.49 -44.72 6.41
N GLU A 542 -10.51 -44.09 5.23
CA GLU A 542 -9.80 -42.81 5.03
C GLU A 542 -10.29 -41.73 6.00
N HIS A 543 -11.59 -41.70 6.24
CA HIS A 543 -12.25 -40.80 7.19
C HIS A 543 -11.77 -41.00 8.63
N ASP A 544 -11.62 -42.25 9.08
CA ASP A 544 -11.12 -42.53 10.43
C ASP A 544 -9.60 -42.36 10.52
N TYR A 545 -8.87 -42.60 9.43
CA TYR A 545 -7.43 -42.34 9.36
C TYR A 545 -7.11 -40.85 9.50
N MET A 546 -7.86 -39.98 8.82
CA MET A 546 -7.66 -38.52 8.89
C MET A 546 -8.06 -37.95 10.26
N ARG A 547 -8.99 -38.59 10.96
CA ARG A 547 -9.48 -38.22 12.29
C ARG A 547 -8.90 -39.05 13.43
N GLY A 548 -7.82 -39.80 13.19
CA GLY A 548 -7.13 -40.61 14.20
C GLY A 548 -6.31 -39.78 15.18
N ASN A 549 -6.90 -38.76 15.79
CA ASN A 549 -6.36 -37.88 16.83
C ASN A 549 -7.34 -37.82 18.02
N LEU A 550 -6.93 -37.22 19.14
CA LEU A 550 -7.72 -37.23 20.38
C LEU A 550 -9.06 -36.50 20.26
N LEU A 551 -9.16 -35.48 19.40
CA LEU A 551 -10.40 -34.74 19.14
C LEU A 551 -11.34 -35.46 18.16
N GLN A 552 -10.86 -36.50 17.47
CA GLN A 552 -11.59 -37.21 16.42
C GLN A 552 -12.07 -36.30 15.28
N GLN A 553 -11.29 -35.25 14.98
CA GLN A 553 -11.59 -34.28 13.92
C GLN A 553 -10.52 -34.29 12.85
N GLU A 554 -10.91 -33.96 11.62
CA GLU A 554 -9.95 -33.77 10.53
C GLU A 554 -9.34 -32.38 10.68
N VAL A 555 -8.02 -32.29 10.54
CA VAL A 555 -7.32 -31.00 10.59
C VAL A 555 -7.19 -30.47 9.17
N THR A 556 -7.61 -29.22 8.96
CA THR A 556 -7.70 -28.58 7.65
C THR A 556 -6.55 -27.60 7.39
N ALA A 557 -6.42 -27.15 6.14
CA ALA A 557 -5.47 -26.10 5.79
C ALA A 557 -5.82 -24.76 6.48
N GLU A 558 -7.11 -24.51 6.68
CA GLU A 558 -7.64 -23.34 7.38
C GLU A 558 -7.25 -23.33 8.86
N ASP A 559 -7.23 -24.49 9.52
CA ASP A 559 -6.78 -24.59 10.92
C ASP A 559 -5.29 -24.23 11.06
N VAL A 560 -4.47 -24.68 10.11
CA VAL A 560 -3.03 -24.35 10.06
C VAL A 560 -2.83 -22.86 9.74
N ALA A 561 -3.59 -22.32 8.79
CA ALA A 561 -3.57 -20.89 8.45
C ALA A 561 -3.91 -20.02 9.67
N LEU A 562 -4.90 -20.42 10.47
CA LEU A 562 -5.28 -19.70 11.69
C LEU A 562 -4.14 -19.67 12.71
N ALA A 563 -3.41 -20.78 12.88
CA ALA A 563 -2.23 -20.81 13.75
C ALA A 563 -1.13 -19.83 13.30
N PHE A 564 -0.88 -19.71 11.99
CA PHE A 564 0.07 -18.72 11.47
C PHE A 564 -0.38 -17.29 11.74
N VAL A 565 -1.67 -16.98 11.57
CA VAL A 565 -2.20 -15.64 11.89
C VAL A 565 -2.09 -15.35 13.38
N HIS A 566 -2.39 -16.31 14.26
CA HIS A 566 -2.21 -16.15 15.70
C HIS A 566 -0.74 -15.87 16.05
N GLN A 567 0.21 -16.67 15.54
CA GLN A 567 1.64 -16.42 15.76
C GLN A 567 2.11 -15.06 15.21
N ALA A 568 1.52 -14.58 14.13
CA ALA A 568 1.80 -13.23 13.62
C ALA A 568 1.31 -12.13 14.58
N LEU A 569 0.21 -12.35 15.29
CA LEU A 569 -0.37 -11.40 16.26
C LEU A 569 0.26 -11.49 17.66
N GLU A 570 0.92 -12.60 18.00
CA GLU A 570 1.56 -12.83 19.29
C GLU A 570 2.91 -12.07 19.43
N MET A 571 2.83 -10.77 19.72
CA MET A 571 4.00 -9.88 19.76
C MET A 571 5.05 -10.20 20.83
N LYS A 572 4.75 -11.09 21.78
CA LYS A 572 5.65 -11.49 22.87
C LYS A 572 6.04 -12.97 22.82
N THR A 573 5.80 -13.65 21.69
CA THR A 573 6.16 -15.06 21.48
C THR A 573 7.23 -15.19 20.41
N THR A 574 8.35 -15.83 20.74
CA THR A 574 9.43 -16.25 19.82
C THR A 574 10.01 -17.59 20.29
N GLY A 575 10.53 -18.40 19.36
CA GLY A 575 10.96 -19.77 19.61
C GLY A 575 9.82 -20.77 19.84
N GLY A 576 8.57 -20.32 19.73
CA GLY A 576 7.36 -21.10 19.99
C GLY A 576 7.03 -22.03 18.83
N VAL A 577 6.44 -23.18 19.16
CA VAL A 577 5.93 -24.14 18.19
C VAL A 577 4.48 -24.45 18.51
N THR A 578 3.57 -24.05 17.63
CA THR A 578 2.14 -24.32 17.79
C THR A 578 1.79 -25.60 17.05
N THR A 579 1.33 -26.62 17.77
CA THR A 579 0.89 -27.88 17.18
C THR A 579 -0.57 -27.77 16.75
N VAL A 580 -0.85 -28.19 15.51
CA VAL A 580 -2.20 -28.22 14.92
C VAL A 580 -2.45 -29.63 14.39
N ASP A 581 -2.93 -30.51 15.27
CA ASP A 581 -3.00 -31.96 15.01
C ASP A 581 -4.24 -32.68 15.60
N GLY A 582 -5.10 -31.96 16.33
CA GLY A 582 -6.23 -32.56 17.04
C GLY A 582 -5.81 -33.45 18.22
N GLY A 583 -4.60 -33.29 18.75
CA GLY A 583 -4.05 -34.05 19.87
C GLY A 583 -3.33 -35.34 19.46
N ASN A 584 -2.45 -35.32 18.46
CA ASN A 584 -1.65 -36.49 18.11
C ASN A 584 -0.52 -36.69 19.13
N ILE A 585 -0.82 -37.46 20.18
CA ILE A 585 0.07 -37.60 21.35
C ILE A 585 1.49 -38.06 21.01
N ALA A 586 1.64 -38.86 19.95
CA ALA A 586 2.94 -39.36 19.54
C ALA A 586 3.83 -38.25 18.94
N ALA A 587 3.23 -37.16 18.45
CA ALA A 587 3.92 -35.99 17.92
C ALA A 587 3.88 -34.77 18.87
N ALA A 588 3.45 -34.97 20.13
CA ALA A 588 3.43 -33.92 21.12
C ALA A 588 4.85 -33.42 21.43
N LEU A 589 5.05 -32.11 21.36
CA LEU A 589 6.29 -31.45 21.71
C LEU A 589 6.39 -31.38 23.24
N ARG A 590 7.49 -31.89 23.81
CA ARG A 590 7.80 -31.84 25.25
C ARG A 590 8.93 -30.86 25.52
#